data_AF-A0A257UR76-F1
#
_entry.id   AF-A0A257UR76-F1
#
_cell.length_a   1.000
_cell.length_b   1.000
_cell.length_c   1.000
_cell.angle_alpha   90.00
_cell.angle_beta   90.00
_cell.angle_gamma   90.00
#
_symmetry.space_group_name_H-M   'P 1'
#
loop_
_entity.id
_entity.type
_entity.pdbx_description
1 polymer ?
#
loop_
_entity_poly.entity_id
_entity_poly.type
_entity_poly.pdbx_seq_one_letter_code
_entity_poly.pdbx_strand_id
1 'polypeptide(L)'
;MYPKPILPRQRGLRAVYATGVTVMILLWLLPLFAVLLTSLRTLAAINAGHYWSWPHELDFFNYVRVFQQSDIGRYLLNSLIITIPAVAGAITLATLAGFALAKYRFPGSTIRAYPVDSDTH
;
A
#
# COMPACT_ATOMS: atom_id res chain seq x y z
N MET A 1 -33.54 24.22 -12.49
CA MET A 1 -32.46 23.20 -12.47
C MET A 1 -32.66 22.35 -11.22
N TYR A 2 -33.46 21.27 -11.30
CA TYR A 2 -33.75 20.41 -10.16
C TYR A 2 -32.53 19.53 -9.85
N PRO A 3 -32.11 19.37 -8.57
CA PRO A 3 -31.11 18.36 -8.23
C PRO A 3 -31.69 16.98 -8.55
N LYS A 4 -30.97 16.20 -9.36
CA LYS A 4 -31.39 14.83 -9.71
C LYS A 4 -31.47 14.01 -8.41
N PRO A 5 -32.61 13.41 -8.07
CA PRO A 5 -32.72 12.60 -6.86
C PRO A 5 -31.82 11.38 -6.97
N ILE A 6 -31.06 11.08 -5.91
CA ILE A 6 -30.25 9.86 -5.81
C ILE A 6 -31.18 8.64 -5.79
N LEU A 7 -31.30 7.96 -6.92
CA LEU A 7 -32.10 6.75 -7.07
C LEU A 7 -31.68 5.69 -6.01
N PRO A 8 -32.61 5.05 -5.29
CA PRO A 8 -32.32 4.14 -4.17
C PRO A 8 -31.47 2.92 -4.56
N ARG A 9 -31.45 2.56 -5.85
CA ARG A 9 -30.58 1.52 -6.45
C ARG A 9 -29.08 1.75 -6.16
N GLN A 10 -28.66 3.00 -5.95
CA GLN A 10 -27.27 3.33 -5.63
C GLN A 10 -26.91 3.08 -4.15
N ARG A 11 -27.88 3.04 -3.23
CA ARG A 11 -27.60 2.79 -1.80
C ARG A 11 -27.20 1.33 -1.56
N GLY A 12 -27.89 0.38 -2.19
CA GLY A 12 -27.56 -1.05 -2.11
C GLY A 12 -26.19 -1.36 -2.69
N LEU A 13 -25.87 -0.83 -3.87
CA LEU A 13 -24.56 -1.03 -4.51
C LEU A 13 -23.41 -0.45 -3.68
N ARG A 14 -23.61 0.74 -3.08
CA ARG A 14 -22.64 1.37 -2.17
C ARG A 14 -22.46 0.56 -0.88
N ALA A 15 -23.54 0.02 -0.32
CA ALA A 15 -23.47 -0.84 0.86
C ALA A 15 -22.68 -2.12 0.56
N VAL A 16 -22.99 -2.80 -0.56
CA VAL A 16 -22.25 -4.00 -1.01
C VAL A 16 -20.76 -3.70 -1.24
N TYR A 17 -20.46 -2.59 -1.92
CA TYR A 17 -19.08 -2.15 -2.13
C TYR A 17 -18.37 -1.87 -0.79
N ALA A 18 -19.00 -1.10 0.10
CA ALA A 18 -18.43 -0.78 1.40
C ALA A 18 -18.17 -2.04 2.24
N THR A 19 -19.15 -2.96 2.30
CA THR A 19 -18.97 -4.24 3.01
C THR A 19 -17.87 -5.09 2.38
N GLY A 20 -17.78 -5.14 1.05
CA GLY A 20 -16.75 -5.89 0.34
C GLY A 20 -15.34 -5.35 0.64
N VAL A 21 -15.18 -4.02 0.62
CA VAL A 21 -13.92 -3.36 0.99
C VAL A 21 -13.58 -3.63 2.45
N THR A 22 -14.53 -3.52 3.38
CA THR A 22 -14.29 -3.80 4.79
C THR A 22 -13.84 -5.25 5.01
N VAL A 23 -14.50 -6.22 4.38
CA VAL A 23 -14.11 -7.64 4.47
C VAL A 23 -12.72 -7.86 3.88
N MET A 24 -12.39 -7.28 2.72
CA MET A 24 -11.05 -7.37 2.15
C MET A 24 -9.98 -6.78 3.08
N ILE A 25 -10.23 -5.63 3.70
CA ILE A 25 -9.30 -5.01 4.65
C ILE A 25 -9.09 -5.95 5.84
N LEU A 26 -10.15 -6.50 6.42
CA LEU A 26 -10.03 -7.43 7.54
C LEU A 26 -9.22 -8.68 7.16
N LEU A 27 -9.47 -9.26 5.99
CA LEU A 27 -8.72 -10.39 5.47
C LEU A 27 -7.23 -10.06 5.26
N TRP A 28 -6.92 -8.86 4.76
CA TRP A 28 -5.54 -8.39 4.57
C TRP A 28 -4.84 -8.05 5.90
N LEU A 29 -5.59 -7.67 6.93
CA LEU A 29 -5.05 -7.37 8.27
C LEU A 29 -4.77 -8.63 9.09
N LEU A 30 -5.44 -9.75 8.82
CA LEU A 30 -5.20 -11.02 9.54
C LEU A 30 -3.72 -11.43 9.61
N PRO A 31 -2.95 -11.49 8.51
CA PRO A 31 -1.53 -11.84 8.58
C PRO A 31 -0.70 -10.81 9.36
N LEU A 32 -1.01 -9.51 9.24
CA LEU A 32 -0.33 -8.46 10.01
C LEU A 32 -0.61 -8.60 11.51
N PHE A 33 -1.84 -8.95 11.88
CA PHE A 33 -2.23 -9.21 13.25
C PHE A 33 -1.52 -10.44 13.82
N ALA A 34 -1.39 -11.51 13.03
CA ALA A 34 -0.62 -12.68 13.42
C ALA A 34 0.87 -12.33 13.67
N VAL A 35 1.49 -11.56 12.78
CA VAL A 35 2.89 -11.09 12.95
C VAL A 35 3.03 -10.26 14.23
N LEU A 36 2.10 -9.35 14.49
CA LEU A 36 2.08 -8.52 15.71
C LEU A 36 1.99 -9.37 16.98
N LEU A 37 1.08 -10.36 17.00
CA LEU A 37 0.97 -11.28 18.13
C LEU A 37 2.24 -12.09 18.35
N THR A 38 2.90 -12.53 17.28
CA THR A 38 4.16 -13.27 17.38
C THR A 38 5.34 -12.39 17.83
N SER A 39 5.37 -11.11 17.47
CA SER A 39 6.46 -10.21 17.87
C SER A 39 6.43 -9.86 19.35
N LEU A 40 5.27 -9.96 20.00
CA LEU A 40 5.06 -9.70 21.43
C LEU A 40 5.21 -10.95 22.32
N ARG A 41 5.44 -12.13 21.75
CA ARG A 41 5.54 -13.41 22.49
C ARG A 41 6.98 -13.73 22.88
N THR A 42 7.15 -14.40 24.02
CA THR A 42 8.44 -14.94 24.46
C THR A 42 8.94 -16.04 23.52
N LEU A 43 10.26 -16.16 23.35
CA LEU A 43 10.89 -17.25 22.57
C LEU A 43 10.47 -18.65 23.07
N ALA A 44 10.25 -18.79 24.38
CA ALA A 44 9.79 -20.03 25.00
C ALA A 44 8.39 -20.44 24.53
N ALA A 45 7.45 -19.49 24.38
CA ALA A 45 6.09 -19.77 23.91
C ALA A 45 6.06 -20.16 22.42
N ILE A 46 6.99 -19.63 21.61
CA ILE A 46 7.13 -19.99 20.19
C ILE A 46 7.69 -21.41 20.05
N ASN A 47 8.72 -21.76 20.83
CA ASN A 47 9.32 -23.11 20.81
C ASN A 47 8.39 -24.19 21.38
N ALA A 48 7.40 -23.82 22.20
CA ALA A 48 6.39 -24.74 22.74
C ALA A 48 5.26 -25.10 21.73
N GLY A 49 5.29 -24.57 20.51
CA GLY A 49 4.31 -24.88 19.46
C GLY A 49 2.99 -24.11 19.55
N HIS A 50 2.89 -23.13 20.45
CA HIS A 50 1.69 -22.32 20.66
C HIS A 50 1.63 -21.11 19.71
N TYR A 51 1.54 -21.37 18.40
CA TYR A 51 1.54 -20.32 17.37
C TYR A 51 0.23 -19.52 17.28
N TRP A 52 -0.91 -20.14 17.62
CA TRP A 52 -2.26 -19.58 17.43
C TRP A 52 -3.07 -19.36 18.72
N SER A 53 -2.47 -19.56 19.91
CA SER A 53 -3.17 -19.36 21.18
C SER A 53 -3.35 -17.87 21.52
N TRP A 54 -4.10 -17.54 22.56
CA TRP A 54 -4.06 -16.19 23.17
C TRP A 54 -2.77 -16.03 23.99
N PRO A 55 -2.04 -14.89 23.92
CA PRO A 55 -0.80 -14.72 24.67
C PRO A 55 -1.09 -14.61 26.18
N HIS A 56 -0.44 -15.45 26.99
CA HIS A 56 -0.52 -15.34 28.46
C HIS A 56 0.52 -14.38 29.03
N GLU A 57 1.64 -14.18 28.33
CA GLU A 57 2.73 -13.28 28.74
C GLU A 57 3.12 -12.40 27.54
N LEU A 58 3.10 -11.08 27.75
CA LEU A 58 3.55 -10.09 26.78
C LEU A 58 5.00 -9.71 27.12
N ASP A 59 5.93 -9.99 26.21
CA ASP A 59 7.35 -9.73 26.41
C ASP A 59 7.83 -8.58 25.53
N PHE A 60 7.87 -7.39 26.12
CA PHE A 60 8.42 -6.19 25.48
C PHE A 60 9.96 -6.16 25.49
N PHE A 61 10.61 -7.06 26.25
CA PHE A 61 12.06 -7.14 26.36
C PHE A 61 12.71 -7.68 25.08
N ASN A 62 11.94 -8.41 24.26
CA ASN A 62 12.36 -8.83 22.93
C ASN A 62 12.77 -7.66 22.03
N TYR A 63 12.04 -6.53 22.06
CA TYR A 63 12.41 -5.35 21.28
C TYR A 63 13.74 -4.78 21.74
N VAL A 64 13.93 -4.62 23.04
CA VAL A 64 15.20 -4.13 23.62
C VAL A 64 16.35 -5.06 23.25
N ARG A 65 16.14 -6.38 23.34
CA ARG A 65 17.13 -7.40 22.97
C ARG A 65 17.52 -7.29 21.49
N VAL A 66 16.55 -7.09 20.59
CA VAL A 66 16.83 -6.90 19.15
C VAL A 66 17.68 -5.64 18.93
N PHE A 67 17.39 -4.53 19.58
CA PHE A 67 18.19 -3.31 19.44
C PHE A 67 19.59 -3.38 20.09
N GLN A 68 19.77 -4.21 21.14
CA GLN A 68 21.05 -4.35 21.84
C GLN A 68 21.94 -5.47 21.28
N GLN A 69 21.35 -6.57 20.81
CA GLN A 69 22.08 -7.78 20.37
C GLN A 69 22.16 -7.92 18.85
N SER A 70 21.45 -7.10 18.08
CA SER A 70 21.50 -7.13 16.61
C SER A 70 21.88 -5.77 16.02
N ASP A 71 22.58 -5.81 14.89
CA ASP A 71 22.98 -4.63 14.11
C ASP A 71 21.81 -4.02 13.31
N ILE A 72 20.59 -4.04 13.86
CA ILE A 72 19.38 -3.62 13.13
C ILE A 72 19.44 -2.15 12.71
N GLY A 73 20.10 -1.31 13.50
CA GLY A 73 20.35 0.09 13.14
C GLY A 73 21.21 0.23 11.89
N ARG A 74 22.22 -0.65 11.72
CA ARG A 74 23.08 -0.66 10.54
C ARG A 74 22.33 -1.19 9.31
N TYR A 75 21.50 -2.21 9.46
CA TYR A 75 20.66 -2.71 8.37
C TYR A 75 19.63 -1.67 7.91
N LEU A 76 19.01 -0.94 8.85
CA LEU A 76 18.12 0.16 8.54
C LEU A 76 18.84 1.28 7.79
N LEU A 77 20.03 1.67 8.27
CA LEU A 77 20.84 2.71 7.64
C LEU A 77 21.28 2.30 6.23
N ASN A 78 21.76 1.08 6.03
CA ASN A 78 22.13 0.56 4.71
C ASN A 78 20.93 0.59 3.75
N SER A 79 19.74 0.22 4.24
CA SER A 79 18.50 0.26 3.44
C SER A 79 18.15 1.69 3.05
N LEU A 80 18.29 2.66 3.95
CA LEU A 80 18.06 4.07 3.65
C LEU A 80 19.08 4.61 2.64
N ILE A 81 20.36 4.30 2.81
CA ILE A 81 21.44 4.70 1.91
C ILE A 81 21.19 4.20 0.48
N ILE A 82 20.60 3.02 0.31
CA ILE A 82 20.30 2.46 -1.01
C ILE A 82 18.96 2.99 -1.57
N THR A 83 17.92 3.06 -0.74
CA THR A 83 16.57 3.42 -1.20
C THR A 83 16.43 4.90 -1.57
N ILE A 84 17.05 5.80 -0.81
CA ILE A 84 16.98 7.25 -1.07
C ILE A 84 17.50 7.61 -2.48
N PRO A 85 18.74 7.27 -2.88
CA PRO A 85 19.24 7.60 -4.22
C PRO A 85 18.49 6.83 -5.31
N ALA A 86 18.06 5.59 -5.06
CA ALA A 86 17.28 4.82 -6.02
C ALA A 86 15.93 5.48 -6.32
N VAL A 87 15.19 5.89 -5.30
CA VAL A 87 13.91 6.60 -5.44
C VAL A 87 14.10 7.96 -6.09
N ALA A 88 15.13 8.72 -5.69
CA ALA A 88 15.44 10.00 -6.30
C ALA A 88 15.75 9.87 -7.81
N GLY A 89 16.55 8.87 -8.18
CA GLY A 89 16.84 8.54 -9.58
C GLY A 89 15.58 8.12 -10.34
N ALA A 90 14.78 7.23 -9.77
CA ALA A 90 13.53 6.77 -10.37
C ALA A 90 12.54 7.91 -10.60
N ILE A 91 12.36 8.81 -9.63
CA ILE A 91 11.47 9.97 -9.75
C ILE A 91 11.99 10.92 -10.84
N THR A 92 13.29 11.19 -10.88
CA THR A 92 13.89 12.07 -11.89
C THR A 92 13.66 11.52 -13.30
N LEU A 93 13.91 10.23 -13.51
CA LEU A 93 13.69 9.59 -14.82
C LEU A 93 12.20 9.52 -15.17
N ALA A 94 11.35 9.15 -14.22
CA ALA A 94 9.90 9.08 -14.43
C ALA A 94 9.29 10.45 -14.76
N THR A 95 9.75 11.52 -14.12
CA THR A 95 9.28 12.88 -14.39
C THR A 95 9.76 13.38 -15.76
N LEU A 96 11.02 13.13 -16.14
CA LEU A 96 11.52 13.45 -17.47
C LEU A 96 10.76 12.69 -18.57
N ALA A 97 10.55 11.39 -18.38
CA ALA A 97 9.77 10.56 -19.30
C ALA A 97 8.31 11.02 -19.39
N GLY A 98 7.67 11.30 -18.25
CA GLY A 98 6.31 11.82 -18.18
C GLY A 98 6.16 13.18 -18.86
N PHE A 99 7.12 14.09 -18.66
CA PHE A 99 7.15 15.38 -19.36
C PHE A 99 7.32 15.21 -20.86
N ALA A 100 8.23 14.32 -21.27
CA ALA A 100 8.47 14.06 -22.69
C ALA A 100 7.20 13.52 -23.37
N LEU A 101 6.52 12.56 -22.73
CA LEU A 101 5.27 11.99 -23.21
C LEU A 101 4.12 13.02 -23.26
N ALA A 102 4.07 13.94 -22.31
CA ALA A 102 3.03 14.97 -22.24
C ALA A 102 3.23 16.10 -23.27
N LYS A 103 4.48 16.47 -23.57
CA LYS A 103 4.79 17.66 -24.39
C LYS A 103 5.20 17.35 -25.83
N TYR A 104 5.88 16.24 -26.10
CA TYR A 104 6.33 15.91 -27.46
C TYR A 104 5.29 15.07 -28.22
N ARG A 105 5.13 15.35 -29.51
CA ARG A 105 4.34 14.52 -30.43
C ARG A 105 5.23 13.39 -30.94
N PHE A 106 5.04 12.19 -30.40
CA PHE A 106 5.67 10.96 -30.88
C PHE A 106 4.71 10.18 -31.78
N PRO A 107 5.20 9.40 -32.76
CA PRO A 107 4.36 8.52 -33.58
C PRO A 107 3.64 7.52 -32.68
N GLY A 108 2.31 7.64 -32.56
CA GLY A 108 1.46 6.90 -31.61
C GLY A 108 0.64 7.78 -30.66
N SER A 109 1.00 9.07 -30.50
CA SER A 109 0.24 10.05 -29.70
C SER A 109 -1.13 10.42 -30.30
N THR A 110 -1.36 10.05 -31.57
CA THR A 110 -2.53 10.46 -32.37
C THR A 110 -3.80 9.63 -32.13
N ILE A 111 -3.76 8.54 -31.35
CA ILE A 111 -4.99 7.81 -30.97
C ILE A 111 -5.96 8.68 -30.15
N ARG A 112 -5.50 9.83 -29.63
CA ARG A 112 -6.35 10.81 -28.92
C ARG A 112 -6.63 12.11 -29.70
N ALA A 113 -6.18 12.22 -30.95
CA ALA A 113 -6.63 13.29 -31.83
C ALA A 113 -7.83 12.76 -32.61
N TYR A 114 -9.01 12.78 -31.99
CA TYR A 114 -10.23 12.78 -32.78
C TYR A 114 -10.10 13.95 -33.77
N PRO A 115 -10.29 13.73 -35.08
CA PRO A 115 -10.63 14.84 -35.94
C PRO A 115 -12.01 15.29 -35.45
N VAL A 116 -12.04 16.35 -34.65
CA VAL A 116 -13.26 17.15 -34.50
C VAL A 116 -13.38 17.88 -35.82
N ASP A 117 -13.87 17.16 -36.81
CA ASP A 117 -14.55 17.74 -37.94
C ASP A 117 -16.02 17.83 -37.53
N SER A 118 -16.46 19.05 -37.28
CA SER A 118 -17.85 19.41 -37.49
C SER A 118 -17.82 20.87 -37.90
N ASP A 119 -17.54 21.09 -39.18
CA ASP A 119 -18.23 22.10 -39.97
C ASP A 119 -19.67 22.26 -39.48
N THR A 120 -19.92 23.29 -38.67
CA THR A 120 -21.22 23.92 -38.55
C THR A 120 -20.99 25.41 -38.58
N HIS A 121 -21.38 25.99 -39.71
CA HIS A 121 -21.73 27.38 -39.93
C HIS A 121 -22.36 28.07 -38.70
#